data_AF-A0A7Z0IZ07-F1
#
_entry.id   AF-A0A7Z0IZ07-F1
#
_cell.length_a   1.000
_cell.length_b   1.000
_cell.length_c   1.000
_cell.angle_alpha   90.00
_cell.angle_beta   90.00
_cell.angle_gamma   90.00
#
_symmetry.space_group_name_H-M   'P 1'
#
loop_
_entity.id
_entity.type
_entity.pdbx_description
1 polymer ?
#
loop_
_entity_poly.entity_id
_entity_poly.type
_entity_poly.pdbx_seq_one_letter_code
_entity_poly.pdbx_strand_id
1 'polypeptide(L)'
;MQWLLQEFEDTHKLAEALDRLDIPYTWHKVVPFIGELIPDPVVADPGSVVMFGSYSLWKNAEANGYWPGVVKLRPFVQEEVWHPYLLNGADALFLTLRDVPARLTDDGREWFLRPVDDSKEEPGNVKPTGEIIRMAERVLTLDEDEIPTGSLRHDTLLMFTKPVRILREWRLWAVNDRIVTYSLYKDGSRVIHRHEIDDDALAFGQRMVDINPGYSPA
;
A
#
# COMPACT_ATOMS: atom_id res chain seq x y z
N MET A 1 19.67 14.61 2.51
CA MET A 1 18.29 14.10 2.43
C MET A 1 17.43 14.87 3.43
N GLN A 2 16.57 15.75 2.93
CA GLN A 2 15.59 16.51 3.72
C GLN A 2 14.29 15.73 3.82
N TRP A 3 13.65 15.73 5.00
CA TRP A 3 12.35 15.08 5.20
C TRP A 3 11.22 16.10 5.33
N LEU A 4 10.14 15.92 4.56
CA LEU A 4 8.90 16.69 4.69
C LEU A 4 7.87 15.79 5.38
N LEU A 5 7.54 16.12 6.63
CA LEU A 5 6.65 15.30 7.44
C LEU A 5 5.27 15.95 7.52
N GLN A 6 4.23 15.15 7.28
CA GLN A 6 2.90 15.54 7.71
C GLN A 6 2.79 15.41 9.23
N GLU A 7 2.17 16.39 9.90
CA GLU A 7 2.01 16.35 11.35
C GLU A 7 0.87 15.42 11.80
N PHE A 8 1.22 14.29 12.42
CA PHE A 8 0.34 13.40 13.19
C PHE A 8 1.13 12.61 14.26
N GLU A 9 0.43 11.95 15.20
CA GLU A 9 1.05 11.30 16.38
C GLU A 9 2.21 10.36 16.01
N ASP A 10 2.03 9.47 15.03
CA ASP A 10 3.06 8.49 14.66
C ASP A 10 4.29 9.12 13.97
N THR A 11 4.14 10.22 13.24
CA THR A 11 5.28 10.94 12.66
C THR A 11 6.16 11.62 13.69
N HIS A 12 5.66 11.90 14.91
CA HIS A 12 6.53 12.41 15.98
C HIS A 12 7.60 11.39 16.39
N LYS A 13 7.26 10.10 16.41
CA LYS A 13 8.26 9.03 16.68
C LYS A 13 9.32 8.96 15.59
N LEU A 14 8.94 9.20 14.34
CA LEU A 14 9.88 9.31 13.21
C LEU A 14 10.77 10.54 13.38
N ALA A 15 10.21 11.69 13.72
CA ALA A 15 10.96 12.92 13.98
C ALA A 15 12.01 12.74 15.09
N GLU A 16 11.66 12.09 16.20
CA GLU A 16 12.63 11.74 17.26
C GLU A 16 13.79 10.88 16.74
N ALA A 17 13.52 9.95 15.82
CA ALA A 17 14.56 9.14 15.19
C ALA A 17 15.43 9.98 14.24
N LEU A 18 14.84 10.91 13.48
CA LEU A 18 15.56 11.83 12.60
C LEU A 18 16.46 12.79 13.40
N ASP A 19 15.97 13.34 14.51
CA ASP A 19 16.75 14.17 15.43
C ASP A 19 17.99 13.43 15.96
N ARG A 20 17.80 12.17 16.39
CA ARG A 20 18.91 11.33 16.86
C ARG A 20 19.96 11.03 15.79
N LEU A 21 19.57 11.08 14.52
CA LEU A 21 20.44 10.85 13.36
C LEU A 21 20.97 12.14 12.75
N ASP A 22 20.63 13.30 13.31
CA ASP A 22 20.97 14.63 12.78
C ASP A 22 20.48 14.82 11.33
N ILE A 23 19.28 14.29 11.02
CA ILE A 23 18.65 14.40 9.71
C ILE A 23 17.60 15.52 9.74
N PRO A 24 17.70 16.54 8.88
CA PRO A 24 16.77 17.67 8.89
C PRO A 24 15.38 17.28 8.40
N TYR A 25 14.35 17.80 9.09
CA TYR A 25 12.96 17.66 8.69
C TYR A 25 12.13 18.93 8.95
N THR A 26 11.00 19.06 8.25
CA THR A 26 10.03 20.13 8.43
C THR A 26 8.60 19.59 8.51
N TRP A 27 7.75 20.27 9.28
CA TRP A 27 6.35 19.90 9.47
C TRP A 27 5.43 20.64 8.51
N HIS A 28 4.48 19.90 7.94
CA HIS A 28 3.51 20.43 7.01
C HIS A 28 2.12 19.84 7.25
N LYS A 29 1.08 20.66 7.06
CA LYS A 29 -0.28 20.17 6.89
C LYS A 29 -0.51 19.83 5.42
N VAL A 30 -1.18 18.71 5.16
CA VAL A 30 -1.52 18.31 3.80
C VAL A 30 -2.98 18.66 3.55
N VAL A 31 -3.24 19.45 2.50
CA VAL A 31 -4.60 19.71 2.06
C VAL A 31 -5.13 18.43 1.37
N PRO A 32 -6.24 17.84 1.85
CA PRO A 32 -6.77 16.60 1.30
C PRO A 32 -7.03 16.69 -0.21
N PHE A 33 -6.85 15.58 -0.91
CA PHE A 33 -7.10 15.37 -2.35
C PHE A 33 -6.16 16.14 -3.31
N ILE A 34 -5.80 17.39 -3.01
CA ILE A 34 -4.90 18.20 -3.84
C ILE A 34 -3.43 18.01 -3.47
N GLY A 35 -3.14 17.62 -2.21
CA GLY A 35 -1.78 17.29 -1.76
C GLY A 35 -0.90 18.51 -1.46
N GLU A 36 -1.44 19.73 -1.53
CA GLU A 36 -0.72 20.96 -1.18
C GLU A 36 -0.25 20.94 0.28
N LEU A 37 0.90 21.57 0.52
CA LEU A 37 1.54 21.62 1.83
C LEU A 37 1.43 23.01 2.42
N ILE A 38 1.09 23.08 3.71
CA ILE A 38 1.00 24.34 4.46
C ILE A 38 1.85 24.23 5.73
N PRO A 39 2.86 25.10 5.93
CA PRO A 39 3.36 26.09 4.97
C PRO A 39 4.02 25.43 3.74
N ASP A 40 4.33 26.19 2.70
CA ASP A 40 5.12 25.69 1.59
C ASP A 40 6.52 25.25 2.08
N PRO A 41 7.02 24.08 1.66
CA PRO A 41 8.33 23.62 2.05
C PRO A 41 9.43 24.45 1.39
N VAL A 42 10.44 24.82 2.16
CA VAL A 42 11.70 25.35 1.63
C VAL A 42 12.63 24.17 1.39
N VAL A 43 12.84 23.82 0.12
CA VAL A 43 13.66 22.68 -0.30
C VAL A 43 14.96 23.18 -0.91
N ALA A 44 16.09 22.74 -0.34
CA ALA A 44 17.42 23.11 -0.85
C ALA A 44 17.84 22.30 -2.09
N ASP A 45 17.50 21.01 -2.11
CA ASP A 45 17.83 20.09 -3.21
C ASP A 45 16.62 19.19 -3.50
N PRO A 46 15.87 19.44 -4.58
CA PRO A 46 14.76 18.58 -5.01
C PRO A 46 15.16 17.12 -5.24
N GLY A 47 16.43 16.84 -5.55
CA GLY A 47 16.94 15.48 -5.75
C GLY A 47 17.21 14.69 -4.45
N SER A 48 17.00 15.32 -3.29
CA SER A 48 17.27 14.74 -1.98
C SER A 48 16.16 15.07 -0.96
N VAL A 49 14.92 14.72 -1.32
CA VAL A 49 13.72 14.93 -0.49
C VAL A 49 12.94 13.64 -0.29
N VAL A 50 12.66 13.29 0.95
CA VAL A 50 11.70 12.24 1.33
C VAL A 50 10.47 12.91 1.94
N MET A 51 9.28 12.46 1.54
CA MET A 51 8.01 12.91 2.07
C MET A 51 7.32 11.75 2.77
N PHE A 52 6.86 11.97 4.00
CA PHE A 52 6.22 10.93 4.79
C PHE A 52 4.93 11.45 5.44
N GLY A 53 3.83 10.75 5.22
CA GLY A 53 2.52 11.22 5.64
C GLY A 53 1.37 10.57 4.89
N SER A 54 0.40 11.39 4.49
CA SER A 54 -0.74 10.97 3.70
C SER A 54 -0.33 10.50 2.31
N TYR A 55 -1.15 9.63 1.72
CA TYR A 55 -0.95 9.18 0.36
C TYR A 55 -0.95 10.35 -0.64
N SER A 56 -1.75 11.40 -0.44
CA SER A 56 -1.84 12.52 -1.39
C SER A 56 -0.54 13.33 -1.56
N LEU A 57 0.47 13.13 -0.71
CA LEU A 57 1.79 13.76 -0.83
C LEU A 57 2.49 13.47 -2.16
N TRP A 58 2.22 12.34 -2.82
CA TRP A 58 2.88 11.99 -4.08
C TRP A 58 2.59 13.03 -5.18
N LYS A 59 1.41 13.67 -5.15
CA LYS A 59 1.07 14.75 -6.10
C LYS A 59 1.97 15.96 -5.94
N ASN A 60 2.28 16.31 -4.69
CA ASN A 60 3.21 17.41 -4.40
C ASN A 60 4.64 17.05 -4.78
N ALA A 61 5.06 15.80 -4.53
CA ALA A 61 6.36 15.30 -4.97
C ALA A 61 6.52 15.42 -6.49
N GLU A 62 5.54 14.94 -7.26
CA GLU A 62 5.56 15.00 -8.73
C GLU A 62 5.55 16.45 -9.24
N ALA A 63 4.66 17.30 -8.71
CA ALA A 63 4.54 18.69 -9.13
C ALA A 63 5.83 19.51 -8.93
N ASN A 64 6.65 19.15 -7.93
CA ASN A 64 7.89 19.84 -7.60
C ASN A 64 9.16 19.07 -8.01
N GLY A 65 9.03 17.92 -8.67
CA GLY A 65 10.16 17.08 -9.08
C GLY A 65 11.00 16.56 -7.90
N TYR A 66 10.37 16.33 -6.75
CA TYR A 66 11.06 15.81 -5.57
C TYR A 66 11.40 14.34 -5.73
N TRP A 67 12.65 14.00 -5.42
CA TRP A 67 13.19 12.65 -5.47
C TRP A 67 13.90 12.28 -4.15
N PRO A 68 13.65 11.10 -3.56
CA PRO A 68 12.68 10.09 -4.01
C PRO A 68 11.20 10.50 -3.81
N GLY A 69 10.93 11.61 -3.11
CA GLY A 69 9.57 12.07 -2.86
C GLY A 69 8.83 11.11 -1.93
N VAL A 70 7.80 10.44 -2.43
CA VAL A 70 7.04 9.43 -1.67
C VAL A 70 7.41 8.03 -2.15
N VAL A 71 7.71 7.13 -1.20
CA VAL A 71 7.91 5.71 -1.51
C VAL A 71 6.55 5.08 -1.83
N LYS A 72 6.31 4.78 -3.11
CA LYS A 72 5.12 4.07 -3.59
C LYS A 72 5.44 2.60 -3.82
N LEU A 73 4.55 1.73 -3.36
CA LEU A 73 4.60 0.32 -3.69
C LEU A 73 4.10 0.11 -5.13
N ARG A 74 4.82 -0.69 -5.90
CA ARG A 74 4.29 -1.22 -7.16
C ARG A 74 3.27 -2.32 -6.84
N PRO A 75 2.28 -2.55 -7.72
CA PRO A 75 1.35 -3.66 -7.55
C PRO A 75 2.11 -4.99 -7.43
N PHE A 76 1.93 -5.70 -6.31
CA PHE A 76 2.69 -6.92 -6.02
C PHE A 76 2.50 -8.03 -7.08
N VAL A 77 1.37 -8.01 -7.80
CA VAL A 77 1.09 -8.93 -8.92
C VAL A 77 2.01 -8.70 -10.12
N GLN A 78 2.70 -7.56 -10.21
CA GLN A 78 3.69 -7.27 -11.25
C GLN A 78 5.08 -7.78 -10.88
N GLU A 79 5.29 -8.23 -9.63
CA GLU A 79 6.57 -8.73 -9.14
C GLU A 79 6.67 -10.25 -9.39
N GLU A 80 6.91 -10.64 -10.65
CA GLU A 80 6.87 -12.04 -11.14
C GLU A 80 7.71 -13.00 -10.30
N VAL A 81 8.87 -12.55 -9.84
CA VAL A 81 9.80 -13.32 -9.00
C VAL A 81 9.12 -13.88 -7.74
N TRP A 82 8.13 -13.17 -7.20
CA TRP A 82 7.45 -13.54 -5.96
C TRP A 82 6.14 -14.29 -6.17
N HIS A 83 5.64 -14.44 -7.39
CA HIS A 83 4.36 -15.11 -7.68
C HIS A 83 4.16 -16.44 -6.96
N PRO A 84 5.15 -17.36 -6.90
CA PRO A 84 4.97 -18.65 -6.22
C PRO A 84 4.74 -18.55 -4.70
N TYR A 85 4.98 -17.39 -4.10
CA TYR A 85 4.92 -17.15 -2.65
C TYR A 85 3.78 -16.22 -2.24
N LEU A 86 3.05 -15.66 -3.21
CA LEU A 86 1.91 -14.80 -2.94
C LEU A 86 0.72 -15.63 -2.45
N LEU A 87 0.08 -15.19 -1.36
CA LEU A 87 -1.22 -15.74 -0.94
C LEU A 87 -2.32 -15.45 -1.97
N ASN A 88 -2.18 -14.31 -2.66
CA ASN A 88 -3.04 -13.88 -3.75
C ASN A 88 -2.17 -13.75 -5.01
N GLY A 89 -1.93 -14.86 -5.71
CA GLY A 89 -0.93 -14.93 -6.79
C GLY A 89 -1.45 -14.61 -8.18
N ALA A 90 -0.59 -14.84 -9.18
CA ALA A 90 -0.89 -14.65 -10.60
C ALA A 90 -2.08 -15.47 -11.13
N ASP A 91 -2.45 -16.54 -10.43
CA ASP A 91 -3.61 -17.38 -10.74
C ASP A 91 -4.95 -16.79 -10.22
N ALA A 92 -4.92 -15.59 -9.66
CA ALA A 92 -6.13 -14.89 -9.26
C ALA A 92 -7.05 -14.61 -10.46
N LEU A 93 -8.35 -14.49 -10.19
CA LEU A 93 -9.28 -13.99 -11.18
C LEU A 93 -9.19 -12.46 -11.22
N PHE A 94 -8.82 -11.89 -12.35
CA PHE A 94 -8.78 -10.44 -12.56
C PHE A 94 -9.95 -9.99 -13.40
N LEU A 95 -10.71 -9.01 -12.91
CA LEU A 95 -11.84 -8.41 -13.62
C LEU A 95 -11.83 -6.90 -13.38
N THR A 96 -12.18 -6.13 -14.40
CA THR A 96 -12.60 -4.73 -14.13
C THR A 96 -13.92 -4.75 -13.36
N LEU A 97 -14.21 -3.70 -12.59
CA LEU A 97 -15.49 -3.58 -11.90
C LEU A 97 -16.68 -3.77 -12.84
N ARG A 98 -16.59 -3.23 -14.06
CA ARG A 98 -17.61 -3.35 -15.11
C ARG A 98 -17.90 -4.79 -15.52
N ASP A 99 -16.88 -5.65 -15.53
CA ASP A 99 -17.03 -7.03 -15.98
C ASP A 99 -17.65 -7.94 -14.90
N VAL A 100 -17.62 -7.51 -13.62
CA VAL A 100 -18.05 -8.33 -12.48
C VAL A 100 -19.45 -8.93 -12.65
N PRO A 101 -20.52 -8.16 -12.95
CA PRO A 101 -21.88 -8.73 -13.01
C PRO A 101 -22.06 -9.75 -14.13
N ALA A 102 -21.29 -9.66 -15.22
CA ALA A 102 -21.36 -10.57 -16.35
C ALA A 102 -20.49 -11.82 -16.18
N ARG A 103 -19.45 -11.74 -15.34
CA ARG A 103 -18.41 -12.77 -15.21
C ARG A 103 -18.53 -13.59 -13.93
N LEU A 104 -19.13 -13.04 -12.88
CA LEU A 104 -19.43 -13.78 -11.65
C LEU A 104 -20.88 -14.27 -11.67
N THR A 105 -21.09 -15.48 -11.18
CA THR A 105 -22.42 -16.05 -10.93
C THR A 105 -22.60 -16.15 -9.42
N ASP A 106 -23.74 -15.70 -8.89
CA ASP A 106 -24.02 -15.80 -7.46
C ASP A 106 -24.25 -17.26 -7.05
N ASP A 107 -23.15 -17.96 -6.76
CA ASP A 107 -23.09 -19.35 -6.30
C ASP A 107 -22.93 -19.44 -4.77
N GLY A 108 -23.05 -18.31 -4.05
CA GLY A 108 -22.85 -18.22 -2.60
C GLY A 108 -21.38 -18.32 -2.16
N ARG A 109 -20.42 -18.43 -3.08
CA ARG A 109 -18.99 -18.49 -2.75
C ARG A 109 -18.50 -17.18 -2.15
N GLU A 110 -17.58 -17.28 -1.20
CA GLU A 110 -16.83 -16.14 -0.68
C GLU A 110 -15.52 -15.93 -1.44
N TRP A 111 -15.20 -14.66 -1.70
CA TRP A 111 -13.97 -14.22 -2.33
C TRP A 111 -13.27 -13.22 -1.44
N PHE A 112 -11.94 -13.30 -1.38
CA PHE A 112 -11.15 -12.13 -1.04
C PHE A 112 -11.04 -11.25 -2.29
N LEU A 113 -11.34 -9.96 -2.16
CA LEU A 113 -11.20 -8.99 -3.24
C LEU A 113 -10.40 -7.77 -2.79
N ARG A 114 -9.67 -7.16 -3.73
CA ARG A 114 -9.03 -5.85 -3.58
C ARG A 114 -8.67 -5.26 -4.96
N PRO A 115 -8.51 -3.93 -5.06
CA PRO A 115 -7.86 -3.33 -6.22
C PRO A 115 -6.42 -3.83 -6.40
N VAL A 116 -6.01 -3.98 -7.66
CA VAL A 116 -4.63 -4.37 -8.03
C VAL A 116 -3.63 -3.29 -7.64
N ASP A 117 -3.97 -2.03 -7.85
CA ASP A 117 -3.08 -0.88 -7.61
C ASP A 117 -2.89 -0.52 -6.13
N ASP A 118 -3.37 -1.37 -5.20
CA ASP A 118 -3.41 -1.09 -3.75
C ASP A 118 -4.05 0.27 -3.43
N SER A 119 -4.94 0.73 -4.32
CA SER A 119 -5.75 1.92 -4.08
C SER A 119 -6.68 1.60 -2.91
N LYS A 120 -6.83 2.56 -1.99
CA LYS A 120 -7.76 2.44 -0.86
C LYS A 120 -9.23 2.61 -1.28
N GLU A 121 -9.53 2.46 -2.57
CA GLU A 121 -10.86 2.58 -3.18
C GLU A 121 -11.82 1.52 -2.66
N GLU A 122 -11.33 0.29 -2.49
CA GLU A 122 -11.99 -0.80 -1.77
C GLU A 122 -10.96 -1.49 -0.88
N PRO A 123 -11.13 -1.48 0.45
CA PRO A 123 -10.21 -2.17 1.34
C PRO A 123 -10.27 -3.68 1.09
N GLY A 124 -9.11 -4.34 1.12
CA GLY A 124 -9.06 -5.79 0.95
C GLY A 124 -9.89 -6.52 2.00
N ASN A 125 -10.92 -7.26 1.57
CA ASN A 125 -11.82 -7.96 2.47
C ASN A 125 -12.45 -9.20 1.83
N VAL A 126 -13.10 -10.03 2.64
CA VAL A 126 -13.84 -11.21 2.18
C VAL A 126 -15.32 -10.85 2.03
N LYS A 127 -15.91 -11.17 0.87
CA LYS A 127 -17.34 -10.94 0.57
C LYS A 127 -17.94 -12.13 -0.17
N PRO A 128 -19.23 -12.45 0.06
CA PRO A 128 -19.95 -13.40 -0.79
C PRO A 128 -20.18 -12.83 -2.19
N THR A 129 -20.24 -13.72 -3.20
CA THR A 129 -20.37 -13.33 -4.62
C THR A 129 -21.55 -12.40 -4.87
N GLY A 130 -22.73 -12.67 -4.31
CA GLY A 130 -23.87 -11.77 -4.43
C GLY A 130 -23.65 -10.36 -3.85
N GLU A 131 -22.84 -10.19 -2.80
CA GLU A 131 -22.50 -8.84 -2.30
C GLU A 131 -21.57 -8.11 -3.26
N ILE A 132 -20.61 -8.82 -3.85
CA ILE A 132 -19.69 -8.27 -4.85
C ILE A 132 -20.44 -7.79 -6.09
N ILE A 133 -21.36 -8.61 -6.61
CA ILE A 133 -22.19 -8.26 -7.77
C ILE A 133 -23.02 -7.01 -7.46
N ARG A 134 -23.73 -6.98 -6.32
CA ARG A 134 -24.52 -5.80 -5.91
C ARG A 134 -23.67 -4.55 -5.71
N MET A 135 -22.43 -4.70 -5.22
CA MET A 135 -21.50 -3.59 -5.09
C MET A 135 -21.12 -3.02 -6.46
N ALA A 136 -20.74 -3.89 -7.41
CA ALA A 136 -20.41 -3.48 -8.77
C ALA A 136 -21.60 -2.80 -9.46
N GLU A 137 -22.79 -3.41 -9.39
CA GLU A 137 -24.02 -2.83 -9.96
C GLU A 137 -24.31 -1.43 -9.42
N ARG A 138 -24.20 -1.20 -8.10
CA ARG A 138 -24.41 0.14 -7.53
C ARG A 138 -23.44 1.18 -8.08
N VAL A 139 -22.16 0.84 -8.19
CA VAL A 139 -21.17 1.78 -8.73
C VAL A 139 -21.44 2.05 -10.21
N LEU A 140 -21.81 1.00 -10.97
CA LEU A 140 -22.13 1.09 -12.40
C LEU A 140 -23.39 1.91 -12.73
N THR A 141 -24.20 2.28 -11.72
CA THR A 141 -25.32 3.22 -11.90
C THR A 141 -24.90 4.69 -11.86
N LEU A 142 -23.67 4.98 -11.42
CA LEU A 142 -23.14 6.34 -11.35
C LEU A 142 -22.53 6.71 -12.71
N ASP A 143 -22.65 7.99 -13.08
CA ASP A 143 -21.90 8.51 -14.22
C ASP A 143 -20.41 8.59 -13.89
N GLU A 144 -19.54 8.20 -14.81
CA GLU A 144 -18.09 8.09 -14.55
C GLU A 144 -17.46 9.42 -14.13
N ASP A 145 -17.96 10.52 -14.68
CA ASP A 145 -17.52 11.88 -14.38
C ASP A 145 -17.93 12.35 -12.98
N GLU A 146 -18.92 11.68 -12.36
CA GLU A 146 -19.41 12.01 -11.01
C GLU A 146 -18.71 11.21 -9.91
N ILE A 147 -17.98 10.14 -10.27
CA ILE A 147 -17.28 9.30 -9.29
C ILE A 147 -16.06 10.07 -8.74
N PRO A 148 -15.98 10.35 -7.43
CA PRO A 148 -14.84 11.06 -6.84
C PRO A 148 -13.51 10.32 -7.05
N THR A 149 -12.42 11.07 -7.18
CA THR A 149 -11.07 10.49 -7.23
C THR A 149 -10.78 9.69 -5.95
N GLY A 150 -10.26 8.46 -6.12
CA GLY A 150 -9.99 7.56 -5.00
C GLY A 150 -11.22 6.78 -4.50
N SER A 151 -12.32 6.81 -5.25
CA SER A 151 -13.44 5.86 -5.11
C SER A 151 -13.34 4.76 -6.16
N LEU A 152 -13.99 3.62 -5.91
CA LEU A 152 -14.07 2.50 -6.85
C LEU A 152 -14.72 2.95 -8.17
N ARG A 153 -14.06 2.70 -9.31
CA ARG A 153 -14.48 3.15 -10.66
C ARG A 153 -14.80 1.97 -11.57
N HIS A 154 -15.46 2.23 -12.69
CA HIS A 154 -15.89 1.21 -13.65
C HIS A 154 -14.71 0.40 -14.22
N ASP A 155 -13.57 1.05 -14.41
CA ASP A 155 -12.33 0.51 -14.93
C ASP A 155 -11.36 0.03 -13.85
N THR A 156 -11.68 0.18 -12.56
CA THR A 156 -10.83 -0.33 -11.48
C THR A 156 -10.63 -1.83 -11.67
N LEU A 157 -9.36 -2.24 -11.82
CA LEU A 157 -8.98 -3.64 -11.91
C LEU A 157 -8.97 -4.28 -10.52
N LEU A 158 -9.87 -5.24 -10.33
CA LEU A 158 -10.02 -5.99 -9.10
C LEU A 158 -9.39 -7.38 -9.25
N MET A 159 -8.76 -7.83 -8.18
CA MET A 159 -8.24 -9.18 -8.02
C MET A 159 -9.15 -9.96 -7.08
N PHE A 160 -9.58 -11.14 -7.49
CA PHE A 160 -10.42 -12.06 -6.73
C PHE A 160 -9.67 -13.37 -6.46
N THR A 161 -9.58 -13.75 -5.19
CA THR A 161 -8.91 -14.99 -4.78
C THR A 161 -9.74 -15.75 -3.76
N LYS A 162 -9.40 -17.03 -3.57
CA LYS A 162 -9.96 -17.83 -2.49
C LYS A 162 -9.54 -17.22 -1.14
N PRO A 163 -10.47 -16.98 -0.19
CA PRO A 163 -10.12 -16.53 1.13
C PRO A 163 -9.11 -17.45 1.80
N VAL A 164 -8.10 -16.84 2.44
CA VAL A 164 -7.09 -17.54 3.25
C VAL A 164 -7.20 -17.09 4.69
N ARG A 165 -7.03 -18.04 5.62
CA ARG A 165 -7.01 -17.73 7.05
C ARG A 165 -5.62 -17.29 7.46
N ILE A 166 -5.44 -15.99 7.62
CA ILE A 166 -4.18 -15.40 8.10
C ILE A 166 -4.15 -15.47 9.63
N LEU A 167 -3.13 -16.12 10.17
CA LEU A 167 -2.92 -16.21 11.63
C LEU A 167 -1.98 -15.12 12.13
N ARG A 168 -0.94 -14.79 11.36
CA ARG A 168 0.03 -13.75 11.70
C ARG A 168 0.35 -12.92 10.46
N GLU A 169 0.49 -11.63 10.65
CA GLU A 169 0.96 -10.69 9.62
C GLU A 169 2.25 -10.03 10.13
N TRP A 170 3.37 -10.33 9.46
CA TRP A 170 4.65 -9.71 9.71
C TRP A 170 4.92 -8.60 8.69
N ARG A 171 5.52 -7.50 9.15
CA ARG A 171 6.05 -6.44 8.29
C ARG A 171 7.55 -6.37 8.48
N LEU A 172 8.28 -6.51 7.38
CA LEU A 172 9.73 -6.52 7.36
C LEU A 172 10.22 -5.37 6.50
N TRP A 173 11.35 -4.79 6.88
CA TRP A 173 12.05 -3.77 6.10
C TRP A 173 13.36 -4.34 5.59
N ALA A 174 13.56 -4.25 4.27
CA ALA A 174 14.79 -4.65 3.60
C ALA A 174 15.55 -3.41 3.11
N VAL A 175 16.86 -3.36 3.40
CA VAL A 175 17.77 -2.31 2.92
C VAL A 175 19.08 -2.99 2.53
N ASN A 176 19.60 -2.69 1.34
CA ASN A 176 20.80 -3.32 0.79
C ASN A 176 20.74 -4.84 0.87
N ASP A 177 19.63 -5.39 0.38
CA ASP A 177 19.36 -6.83 0.31
C ASP A 177 19.38 -7.55 1.67
N ARG A 178 19.16 -6.81 2.76
CA ARG A 178 19.11 -7.38 4.13
C ARG A 178 17.88 -6.92 4.86
N ILE A 179 17.24 -7.84 5.59
CA ILE A 179 16.20 -7.47 6.56
C ILE A 179 16.87 -6.71 7.72
N VAL A 180 16.51 -5.43 7.89
CA VAL A 180 17.10 -4.54 8.91
C VAL A 180 16.18 -4.31 10.11
N THR A 181 14.87 -4.48 9.94
CA THR A 181 13.91 -4.41 11.05
C THR A 181 12.60 -5.11 10.68
N TYR A 182 11.79 -5.38 11.68
CA TYR A 182 10.52 -6.09 11.54
C TYR A 182 9.55 -5.74 12.67
N SER A 183 8.28 -6.04 12.44
CA SER A 183 7.24 -6.00 13.46
C SER A 183 6.17 -7.04 13.16
N LEU A 184 5.68 -7.71 14.21
CA LEU A 184 4.38 -8.39 14.11
C LEU A 184 3.33 -7.29 14.06
N TYR A 185 2.51 -7.26 13.02
CA TYR A 185 1.43 -6.27 12.88
C TYR A 185 0.10 -6.82 13.38
N LYS A 186 -0.20 -8.10 13.09
CA LYS A 186 -1.42 -8.77 13.57
C LYS A 186 -1.15 -10.18 14.04
N ASP A 187 -1.80 -10.56 15.13
CA ASP A 187 -1.95 -11.94 15.61
C ASP A 187 -3.45 -12.26 15.72
N GLY A 188 -3.93 -13.08 14.81
CA GLY A 188 -5.35 -13.26 14.52
C GLY A 188 -6.02 -11.93 14.16
N SER A 189 -6.96 -11.49 14.98
CA SER A 189 -7.68 -10.21 14.79
C SER A 189 -7.07 -9.03 15.55
N ARG A 190 -6.05 -9.27 16.39
CA ARG A 190 -5.48 -8.23 17.26
C ARG A 190 -4.29 -7.58 16.59
N VAL A 191 -4.30 -6.25 16.53
CA VAL A 191 -3.10 -5.48 16.21
C VAL A 191 -2.15 -5.57 17.40
N ILE A 192 -0.92 -5.99 17.13
CA ILE A 192 0.15 -6.12 18.12
C ILE A 192 1.34 -5.34 17.59
N HIS A 193 2.20 -4.85 18.49
CA HIS A 193 3.51 -4.32 18.14
C HIS A 193 4.55 -5.10 18.93
N ARG A 194 5.07 -6.18 18.32
CA ARG A 194 6.15 -7.02 18.88
C ARG A 194 7.40 -6.82 18.02
N HIS A 195 8.52 -6.53 18.69
CA HIS A 195 9.83 -6.27 18.08
C HIS A 195 10.75 -7.51 18.06
N GLU A 196 10.17 -8.69 18.22
CA GLU A 196 10.82 -9.98 18.04
C GLU A 196 10.18 -10.65 16.83
N ILE A 197 10.94 -11.47 16.09
CA ILE A 197 10.47 -12.23 14.93
C ILE A 197 10.69 -13.72 15.15
N ASP A 198 9.80 -14.53 14.61
CA ASP A 198 9.97 -15.97 14.59
C ASP A 198 11.01 -16.34 13.50
N ASP A 199 11.90 -17.30 13.79
CA ASP A 199 13.05 -17.60 12.92
C ASP A 199 12.65 -17.99 11.48
N ASP A 200 11.53 -18.69 11.34
CA ASP A 200 10.98 -19.11 10.05
C ASP A 200 10.47 -17.92 9.23
N ALA A 201 9.81 -16.95 9.88
CA ALA A 201 9.35 -15.71 9.25
C ALA A 201 10.52 -14.84 8.79
N LEU A 202 11.58 -14.73 9.60
CA LEU A 202 12.80 -14.00 9.24
C LEU A 202 13.51 -14.68 8.06
N ALA A 203 13.70 -16.00 8.13
CA ALA A 203 14.34 -16.77 7.06
C ALA A 203 13.56 -16.68 5.75
N PHE A 204 12.22 -16.76 5.82
CA PHE A 204 11.37 -16.56 4.65
C PHE A 204 11.50 -15.14 4.08
N GLY A 205 11.45 -14.12 4.93
CA GLY A 205 11.62 -12.73 4.53
C GLY A 205 12.94 -12.45 3.83
N GLN A 206 14.05 -12.93 4.41
CA GLN A 206 15.37 -12.81 3.79
C GLN A 206 15.43 -13.55 2.45
N ARG A 207 14.84 -14.75 2.37
CA ARG A 207 14.76 -15.49 1.10
C ARG A 207 14.01 -14.73 0.02
N MET A 208 12.94 -13.99 0.35
CA MET A 208 12.20 -13.17 -0.64
C MET A 208 13.06 -12.02 -1.19
N VAL A 209 13.94 -11.47 -0.36
CA VAL A 209 14.92 -10.45 -0.77
C VAL A 209 16.00 -11.09 -1.67
N ASP A 210 16.55 -12.22 -1.24
CA ASP A 210 17.66 -12.89 -1.95
C ASP A 210 17.29 -13.33 -3.38
N ILE A 211 16.02 -13.72 -3.61
CA ILE A 211 15.55 -14.13 -4.94
C ILE A 211 15.27 -12.96 -5.88
N ASN A 212 15.25 -11.72 -5.38
CA ASN A 212 15.03 -10.50 -6.17
C ASN A 212 16.17 -9.49 -5.92
N PRO A 213 17.42 -9.80 -6.34
CA PRO A 213 18.59 -9.01 -5.98
C PRO A 213 18.51 -7.59 -6.54
N GLY A 214 18.90 -6.60 -5.72
CA GLY A 214 18.87 -5.19 -6.11
C GLY A 214 17.47 -4.57 -6.05
N TYR A 215 16.45 -5.28 -5.55
CA TYR A 215 15.11 -4.74 -5.33
C TYR A 215 15.06 -3.72 -4.18
N SER A 216 16.00 -3.82 -3.23
CA SER A 216 16.05 -2.97 -2.04
C SER A 216 17.34 -2.11 -1.97
N PRO A 217 17.60 -1.26 -2.99
CA PRO A 217 18.77 -0.39 -2.96
C PRO A 217 18.66 0.62 -1.81
N ALA A 218 19.80 1.05 -1.27
CA ALA A 218 19.88 2.15 -0.30
C ALA A 218 19.76 3.53 -0.93
#